data_AF-A0A0Q5XQ18-F1
#
_entry.id   AF-A0A0Q5XQ18-F1
#
_cell.length_a   1.000
_cell.length_b   1.000
_cell.length_c   1.000
_cell.angle_alpha   90.00
_cell.angle_beta   90.00
_cell.angle_gamma   90.00
#
_symmetry.space_group_name_H-M   'P 1'
#
loop_
_entity.id
_entity.type
_entity.pdbx_description
1 polymer ?
#
loop_
_entity_poly.entity_id
_entity_poly.type
_entity_poly.pdbx_seq_one_letter_code
_entity_poly.pdbx_strand_id
1 'polypeptide(L)'
;MKTSLTAMVAMSCLAACTTTKTVPVVEIQERRVEVPKSLLSCSSEPVAGSVWATQRDVARYLVRLAEAGEDCRVKLGAVKQLVEANVAN
;
A
#
# COMPACT_ATOMS: atom_id res chain seq x y z
N MET A 1 -53.30 43.96 15.67
CA MET A 1 -53.14 42.54 16.07
C MET A 1 -52.91 41.55 14.93
N LYS A 2 -53.12 41.88 13.64
CA LYS A 2 -52.87 40.94 12.52
C LYS A 2 -51.41 40.92 12.02
N THR A 3 -50.62 41.97 12.30
CA THR A 3 -49.24 42.13 11.80
C THR A 3 -48.17 41.43 12.64
N SER A 4 -48.44 41.15 13.92
CA SER A 4 -47.48 40.46 14.80
C SER A 4 -47.37 38.96 14.51
N LEU A 5 -48.44 38.34 13.97
CA LEU A 5 -48.45 36.90 13.72
C LEU A 5 -47.60 36.52 12.49
N THR A 6 -47.53 37.40 11.49
CA THR A 6 -46.78 37.19 10.25
C THR A 6 -45.27 37.25 10.45
N ALA A 7 -44.78 38.06 11.39
CA ALA A 7 -43.35 38.17 11.69
C ALA A 7 -42.79 36.89 12.34
N MET A 8 -43.59 36.19 13.15
CA MET A 8 -43.15 35.01 13.88
C MET A 8 -42.99 33.78 12.97
N VAL A 9 -43.79 33.69 11.90
CA VAL A 9 -43.70 32.60 10.89
C VAL A 9 -42.57 32.84 9.89
N ALA A 10 -42.26 34.10 9.56
CA ALA A 10 -41.15 34.41 8.67
C ALA A 10 -39.79 34.06 9.31
N MET A 11 -39.66 34.23 10.63
CA MET A 11 -38.41 33.96 11.36
C MET A 11 -38.08 32.46 11.46
N SER A 12 -39.09 31.58 11.52
CA SER A 12 -38.88 30.12 11.59
C SER A 12 -38.45 29.51 10.27
N CYS A 13 -38.79 30.12 9.13
CA CYS A 13 -38.32 29.67 7.81
C CYS A 13 -36.82 29.93 7.59
N LEU A 14 -36.25 30.96 8.23
CA LEU A 14 -34.82 31.31 8.09
C LEU A 14 -33.89 30.36 8.87
N ALA A 15 -34.39 29.73 9.94
CA ALA A 15 -33.61 28.78 10.73
C ALA A 15 -33.47 27.39 10.08
N ALA A 16 -34.24 27.10 9.02
CA ALA A 16 -34.23 25.80 8.35
C ALA A 16 -33.10 25.63 7.31
N CYS A 17 -32.48 26.73 6.84
CA CYS A 17 -31.45 26.66 5.80
C CYS A 17 -30.03 26.37 6.32
N THR A 18 -29.82 26.28 7.63
CA THR A 18 -28.49 26.00 8.22
C THR A 18 -28.24 24.50 8.48
N THR A 19 -28.89 23.60 7.73
CA THR A 19 -28.55 22.18 7.74
C THR A 19 -27.38 21.93 6.76
N THR A 20 -26.21 22.46 7.11
CA THR A 20 -24.97 22.04 6.47
C THR A 20 -24.71 20.62 6.95
N LYS A 21 -25.02 19.63 6.09
CA LYS A 21 -24.62 18.24 6.31
C LYS A 21 -23.10 18.22 6.46
N THR A 22 -22.62 18.24 7.69
CA THR A 22 -21.22 17.97 8.01
C THR A 22 -21.02 16.50 7.68
N VAL A 23 -20.51 16.21 6.47
CA VAL A 23 -19.92 14.91 6.19
C VAL A 23 -18.70 14.86 7.09
N PRO A 24 -18.69 14.05 8.18
CA PRO A 24 -17.47 13.93 8.96
C PRO A 24 -16.42 13.38 8.00
N VAL A 25 -15.33 14.13 7.84
CA VAL A 25 -14.13 13.63 7.15
C VAL A 25 -13.74 12.37 7.91
N VAL A 26 -13.94 11.23 7.26
CA VAL A 26 -13.57 9.91 7.79
C VAL A 26 -12.07 9.97 8.00
N GLU A 27 -11.64 9.79 9.25
CA GLU A 27 -10.25 9.83 9.65
C GLU A 27 -9.40 9.00 8.67
N ILE A 28 -8.41 9.64 8.04
CA ILE A 28 -7.47 8.95 7.15
C ILE A 28 -6.61 8.05 8.04
N GLN A 29 -7.02 6.80 8.20
CA GLN A 29 -6.19 5.81 8.87
C GLN A 29 -5.07 5.38 7.93
N GLU A 30 -3.85 5.80 8.23
CA GLU A 30 -2.66 5.30 7.56
C GLU A 30 -2.48 3.82 7.90
N ARG A 31 -2.89 2.93 7.00
CA ARG A 31 -2.68 1.49 7.17
C ARG A 31 -1.24 1.14 6.84
N ARG A 32 -0.41 0.98 7.86
CA ARG A 32 0.96 0.51 7.69
C ARG A 32 0.94 -1.00 7.43
N VAL A 33 1.29 -1.41 6.22
CA VAL A 33 1.47 -2.83 5.88
C VAL A 33 2.78 -3.31 6.48
N GLU A 34 2.70 -4.17 7.50
CA GLU A 34 3.88 -4.82 8.06
C GLU A 34 4.37 -5.93 7.12
N VAL A 35 5.47 -5.68 6.42
CA VAL A 35 6.12 -6.69 5.58
C VAL A 35 7.09 -7.52 6.43
N PRO A 36 6.96 -8.85 6.48
CA PRO A 36 7.90 -9.71 7.18
C PRO A 36 9.34 -9.47 6.70
N LYS A 37 10.27 -9.31 7.65
CA LYS A 37 11.70 -9.04 7.35
C LYS A 37 12.34 -10.12 6.46
N SER A 38 11.86 -11.36 6.54
CA SER A 38 12.33 -12.48 5.71
C SER A 38 12.07 -12.29 4.23
N LEU A 39 11.05 -11.50 3.85
CA LEU A 39 10.76 -11.17 2.45
C LEU A 39 11.60 -10.00 1.92
N LEU A 40 12.21 -9.23 2.81
CA LEU A 40 13.02 -8.05 2.48
C LEU A 40 14.51 -8.38 2.30
N SER A 41 14.88 -9.65 2.40
CA SER A 41 16.25 -10.12 2.20
C SER A 41 16.26 -11.29 1.22
N CYS A 42 16.98 -11.10 0.11
CA CYS A 42 17.22 -12.15 -0.88
C CYS A 42 18.58 -12.81 -0.65
N SER A 43 18.74 -14.04 -1.15
CA SER A 43 20.04 -14.67 -1.30
C SER A 43 20.99 -13.75 -2.05
N SER A 44 22.24 -13.69 -1.61
CA SER A 44 23.25 -12.83 -2.23
C SER A 44 23.54 -13.27 -3.66
N GLU A 45 23.67 -12.31 -4.56
CA GLU A 45 24.10 -12.59 -5.92
C GLU A 45 25.53 -13.13 -5.90
N PRO A 46 25.81 -14.26 -6.57
CA PRO A 46 27.18 -14.77 -6.66
C PRO A 46 28.04 -13.80 -7.46
N VAL A 47 29.25 -13.54 -6.96
CA VAL A 47 30.22 -12.68 -7.64
C VAL A 47 30.93 -13.47 -8.74
N ALA A 48 30.94 -12.93 -9.95
CA ALA A 48 31.73 -13.49 -11.03
C ALA A 48 33.24 -13.37 -10.69
N GLY A 49 33.97 -14.47 -10.80
CA GLY A 49 35.41 -14.49 -10.55
C GLY A 49 36.18 -13.96 -11.74
N SER A 50 37.34 -13.34 -11.49
CA SER A 50 38.28 -12.95 -12.55
C SER A 50 39.00 -14.15 -13.17
N VAL A 51 38.99 -15.32 -12.52
CA VAL A 51 39.63 -16.55 -12.99
C VAL A 51 38.67 -17.73 -12.84
N TRP A 52 37.87 -17.99 -13.88
CA TRP A 52 37.14 -19.25 -14.00
C TRP A 52 38.05 -20.29 -14.63
N ALA A 53 38.49 -21.26 -13.83
CA ALA A 53 39.47 -22.26 -14.26
C ALA A 53 38.86 -23.31 -15.20
N THR A 54 37.56 -23.61 -15.05
CA THR A 54 36.91 -24.68 -15.80
C THR A 54 35.49 -24.32 -16.22
N GLN A 55 34.98 -24.99 -17.26
CA GLN A 55 33.56 -24.92 -17.65
C GLN A 55 32.61 -25.33 -16.52
N ARG A 56 33.05 -26.23 -15.64
CA ARG A 56 32.31 -26.62 -14.44
C ARG A 56 32.12 -25.44 -13.49
N ASP A 57 33.10 -24.55 -13.37
CA ASP A 57 32.99 -23.38 -12.50
C ASP A 57 31.99 -22.36 -13.07
N VAL A 58 31.98 -22.18 -14.39
CA VAL A 58 30.96 -21.37 -15.08
C VAL A 58 29.57 -21.97 -14.85
N ALA A 59 29.40 -23.28 -15.07
CA ALA A 59 28.12 -23.94 -14.86
C ALA A 59 27.63 -23.79 -13.41
N ARG A 60 28.52 -23.96 -12.42
CA ARG A 60 28.18 -23.77 -11.00
C ARG A 60 27.78 -22.33 -10.70
N TYR A 61 28.48 -21.35 -11.29
CA TYR A 61 28.14 -19.94 -11.14
C TYR A 61 26.73 -19.64 -11.68
N LEU A 62 26.42 -20.10 -12.89
CA LEU A 62 25.12 -19.88 -13.53
C LEU A 62 23.97 -20.49 -12.74
N VAL A 63 24.15 -21.70 -12.19
CA VAL A 63 23.15 -22.34 -11.33
C VAL A 63 22.88 -21.50 -10.09
N ARG A 64 23.94 -21.10 -9.36
CA ARG A 64 23.80 -20.25 -8.16
C ARG A 64 23.15 -18.91 -8.46
N LEU A 65 23.47 -18.34 -9.62
CA LEU A 65 22.89 -17.07 -10.06
C LEU A 65 21.39 -17.22 -10.32
N ALA A 66 20.98 -18.30 -11.00
CA ALA A 66 19.58 -18.60 -11.24
C ALA A 66 18.81 -18.82 -9.92
N GLU A 67 19.39 -19.58 -8.99
CA GLU A 67 18.82 -19.85 -7.66
C GLU A 67 18.65 -18.56 -6.83
N ALA A 68 19.68 -17.70 -6.77
CA ALA A 68 19.61 -16.42 -6.07
C ALA A 68 18.55 -15.48 -6.69
N GLY A 69 18.48 -15.45 -8.02
CA GLY A 69 17.46 -14.68 -8.73
C GLY A 69 16.05 -15.19 -8.47
N GLU A 70 15.86 -16.51 -8.40
CA GLU A 70 14.55 -17.11 -8.13
C GLU A 70 14.06 -16.80 -6.71
N ASP A 71 14.94 -16.93 -5.71
CA ASP A 71 14.62 -16.55 -4.32
C ASP A 71 14.09 -15.11 -4.25
N CYS A 72 14.74 -14.18 -4.95
CA CYS A 72 14.33 -12.79 -4.92
C CYS A 72 13.01 -12.54 -5.66
N ARG A 73 12.78 -13.18 -6.81
CA ARG A 73 11.51 -13.08 -7.56
C ARG A 73 10.33 -13.62 -6.75
N VAL A 74 10.51 -14.76 -6.09
CA VAL A 74 9.47 -15.36 -5.26
C VAL A 74 9.12 -14.46 -4.08
N LYS A 75 10.13 -13.97 -3.34
CA LYS A 75 9.90 -13.07 -2.20
C LYS A 75 9.25 -11.75 -2.62
N LEU A 76 9.72 -11.14 -3.71
CA LEU A 76 9.13 -9.90 -4.22
C LEU A 76 7.70 -10.12 -4.72
N GLY A 77 7.41 -11.28 -5.32
CA GLY A 77 6.05 -11.69 -5.68
C GLY A 77 5.11 -11.76 -4.47
N ALA A 78 5.59 -12.31 -3.33
CA ALA A 78 4.83 -12.33 -2.09
C ALA A 78 4.60 -10.91 -1.52
N VAL A 79 5.62 -10.04 -1.56
CA VAL A 79 5.47 -8.63 -1.15
C VAL A 79 4.44 -7.92 -2.02
N LYS A 80 4.46 -8.15 -3.33
CA LYS A 80 3.47 -7.58 -4.26
C LYS A 80 2.05 -8.00 -3.90
N GLN A 81 1.82 -9.28 -3.63
CA GLN A 81 0.49 -9.78 -3.21
C GLN A 81 0.02 -9.14 -1.90
N LEU A 82 0.92 -8.96 -0.93
CA LEU A 82 0.60 -8.27 0.32
C LEU A 82 0.19 -6.82 0.06
N VAL A 83 0.92 -6.09 -0.77
CA VAL A 83 0.60 -4.70 -1.09
C VAL A 83 -0.74 -4.62 -1.83
N GLU A 84 -0.96 -5.45 -2.84
CA GLU A 84 -2.20 -5.47 -3.62
C GLU A 84 -3.43 -5.81 -2.77
N ALA A 85 -3.33 -6.79 -1.86
CA ALA A 85 -4.42 -7.16 -0.94
C ALA A 85 -4.78 -6.03 0.04
N ASN A 86 -3.84 -5.14 0.35
CA ASN A 86 -4.07 -3.99 1.22
C ASN A 86 -4.56 -2.75 0.47
N VAL A 87 -4.41 -2.68 -0.85
CA VAL A 87 -4.98 -1.62 -1.70
C VAL A 87 -6.41 -1.92 -2.12
N ALA A 88 -6.78 -3.20 -2.25
CA ALA A 88 -8.11 -3.64 -2.66
C ALA A 88 -9.16 -3.72 -1.53
N ASN A 89 -8.78 -3.44 -0.28
CA ASN A 89 -9.67 -3.35 0.90
C ASN A 89 -9.75 -1.91 1.38
#